data_AF-A0A6P6GAN0-F1
#
_entry.id   AF-A0A6P6GAN0-F1
#
_cell.length_a   1.000
_cell.length_b   1.000
_cell.length_c   1.000
_cell.angle_alpha   90.00
_cell.angle_beta   90.00
_cell.angle_gamma   90.00
#
_symmetry.space_group_name_H-M   'P 1'
#
loop_
_entity.id
_entity.type
_entity.pdbx_description
1 polymer ?
#
loop_
_entity_poly.entity_id
_entity_poly.type
_entity_poly.pdbx_seq_one_letter_code
_entity_poly.pdbx_strand_id
1 'polypeptide(L)'
;MTSPLLMLPSDKKEEADACRFFSAAENKIYKINNVFDGFHGARCVGSSHGWLVILDKETNPHLLNPFSGAKVQLPLINTSIPYQELQMFGTSPYFVRILGKFCISKAILMSSHLCLSDVSRGKSFCVVVIYGPSSQRLAFCMSGDSTWTRFGGYDHDYLDIICHKYVNSWRHMLAF
;
A
#
# COMPACT_ATOMS: atom_id res chain seq x y z
N MET A 1 -1.39 -1.12 23.43
CA MET A 1 -0.47 -2.13 22.86
C MET A 1 0.69 -1.37 22.22
N THR A 2 1.92 -1.55 22.72
CA THR A 2 3.13 -0.86 22.20
C THR A 2 4.08 -1.79 21.44
N SER A 3 3.76 -3.09 21.35
CA SER A 3 4.54 -4.05 20.57
C SER A 3 4.07 -4.10 19.11
N PRO A 4 4.98 -4.19 18.13
CA PRO A 4 4.62 -4.49 16.75
C PRO A 4 3.94 -5.87 16.67
N LEU A 5 2.98 -5.98 15.74
CA LEU A 5 2.25 -7.20 15.45
C LEU A 5 2.66 -7.73 14.08
N LEU A 6 3.03 -9.00 14.01
CA LEU A 6 3.39 -9.67 12.76
C LEU A 6 2.16 -10.34 12.16
N MET A 7 1.77 -9.92 10.96
CA MET A 7 0.71 -10.59 10.21
C MET A 7 1.22 -11.96 9.74
N LEU A 8 0.53 -13.02 10.13
CA LEU A 8 0.88 -14.38 9.74
C LEU A 8 0.21 -14.74 8.40
N PRO A 9 0.86 -15.59 7.57
CA PRO A 9 0.24 -16.09 6.35
C PRO A 9 -1.05 -16.86 6.65
N SER A 10 -1.99 -16.83 5.71
CA SER A 10 -3.23 -17.60 5.82
C SER A 10 -2.94 -19.09 5.64
N ASP A 11 -3.45 -19.93 6.55
CA ASP A 11 -3.43 -21.38 6.33
C ASP A 11 -4.52 -21.70 5.30
N LYS A 12 -4.17 -22.42 4.23
CA LYS A 12 -5.06 -22.71 3.08
C LYS A 12 -6.33 -23.51 3.42
N LYS A 13 -6.59 -23.79 4.70
CA LYS A 13 -7.64 -24.70 5.17
C LYS A 13 -8.68 -24.09 6.12
N GLU A 14 -8.52 -22.85 6.59
CA GLU A 14 -9.52 -22.23 7.48
C GLU A 14 -9.78 -20.75 7.14
N GLU A 15 -11.07 -20.43 7.02
CA GLU A 15 -11.69 -19.09 6.96
C GLU A 15 -10.94 -18.04 6.13
N ALA A 16 -11.30 -17.95 4.85
CA ALA A 16 -10.73 -17.03 3.86
C ALA A 16 -10.70 -15.53 4.28
N ASP A 17 -11.45 -15.16 5.32
CA ASP A 17 -11.66 -13.78 5.73
C ASP A 17 -11.03 -13.42 7.09
N ALA A 18 -10.29 -14.32 7.73
CA ALA A 18 -9.63 -14.07 9.01
C ALA A 18 -8.12 -13.75 8.85
N CYS A 19 -7.65 -12.69 9.51
CA CYS A 19 -6.23 -12.37 9.64
C CYS A 19 -5.70 -12.78 11.02
N ARG A 20 -4.50 -13.35 11.05
CA ARG A 20 -3.80 -13.68 12.28
C ARG A 20 -2.64 -12.74 12.50
N PHE A 21 -2.50 -12.25 13.72
CA PHE A 21 -1.44 -11.35 14.15
C PHE A 21 -0.72 -11.93 15.36
N PHE A 22 0.59 -12.08 15.26
CA PHE A 22 1.44 -12.53 16.35
C PHE A 22 2.05 -11.34 17.08
N SER A 23 1.88 -11.28 18.41
CA SER A 23 2.62 -10.38 19.30
C SER A 23 3.77 -11.14 19.92
N ALA A 24 5.00 -10.70 19.61
CA ALA A 24 6.19 -11.24 20.25
C ALA A 24 6.26 -10.90 21.75
N ALA A 25 5.77 -9.70 22.13
CA ALA A 25 5.80 -9.26 23.53
C ALA A 25 4.84 -10.06 24.43
N GLU A 26 3.68 -10.45 23.91
CA GLU A 26 2.69 -11.24 24.65
C GLU A 26 2.80 -12.73 24.37
N ASN A 27 3.67 -13.12 23.43
CA ASN A 27 3.75 -14.46 22.87
C ASN A 27 2.36 -15.03 22.51
N LYS A 28 1.54 -14.20 21.87
CA LYS A 28 0.10 -14.45 21.63
C LYS A 28 -0.28 -14.22 20.19
N ILE A 29 -1.19 -15.06 19.69
CA ILE A 29 -1.83 -14.88 18.39
C ILE A 29 -3.22 -14.26 18.60
N TYR A 30 -3.49 -13.16 17.91
CA TYR A 30 -4.82 -12.58 17.77
C TYR A 30 -5.38 -12.96 16.42
N LYS A 31 -6.66 -13.35 16.40
CA LYS A 31 -7.42 -13.59 15.19
C LYS A 31 -8.43 -12.47 15.04
N ILE A 32 -8.43 -11.82 13.88
CA ILE A 32 -9.41 -10.80 13.52
C ILE A 32 -10.16 -11.31 12.30
N ASN A 33 -11.47 -11.42 12.44
CA ASN A 33 -12.34 -11.90 11.37
C ASN A 33 -12.79 -10.71 10.51
N ASN A 34 -13.15 -10.99 9.25
CA ASN A 34 -13.74 -10.03 8.33
C ASN A 34 -12.87 -8.78 8.05
N VAL A 35 -11.54 -8.91 8.19
CA VAL A 35 -10.61 -7.78 7.97
C VAL A 35 -10.75 -7.24 6.55
N PHE A 36 -10.90 -8.13 5.58
CA PHE A 36 -11.05 -7.79 4.16
C PHE A 36 -12.51 -7.82 3.70
N ASP A 37 -13.48 -7.59 4.59
CA ASP A 37 -14.88 -7.49 4.19
C ASP A 37 -15.07 -6.38 3.13
N GLY A 38 -15.71 -6.71 2.02
CA GLY A 38 -15.80 -5.85 0.82
C GLY A 38 -14.51 -5.75 -0.01
N PHE A 39 -13.44 -6.45 0.38
CA PHE A 39 -12.12 -6.47 -0.27
C PHE A 39 -11.63 -7.90 -0.56
N HIS A 40 -12.54 -8.85 -0.82
CA HIS A 40 -12.15 -10.20 -1.19
C HIS A 40 -11.26 -10.20 -2.44
N GLY A 41 -10.14 -10.93 -2.36
CA GLY A 41 -9.12 -10.95 -3.41
C GLY A 41 -8.20 -9.72 -3.43
N ALA A 42 -8.27 -8.85 -2.42
CA ALA A 42 -7.37 -7.72 -2.32
C ALA A 42 -5.92 -8.16 -2.06
N ARG A 43 -4.98 -7.40 -2.61
CA ARG A 43 -3.54 -7.58 -2.42
C ARG A 43 -3.02 -6.52 -1.44
N CYS A 44 -2.36 -6.94 -0.38
CA CYS A 44 -1.58 -6.05 0.46
C CYS A 44 -0.26 -5.68 -0.25
N VAL A 45 0.03 -4.38 -0.37
CA VAL A 45 1.25 -3.85 -0.99
C VAL A 45 2.10 -3.03 -0.02
N GLY A 46 1.63 -2.87 1.22
CA GLY A 46 2.34 -2.11 2.23
C GLY A 46 1.65 -2.16 3.59
N SER A 47 2.41 -1.93 4.65
CA SER A 47 1.87 -1.75 5.99
C SER A 47 2.72 -0.74 6.76
N SER A 48 2.07 0.12 7.54
CA SER A 48 2.75 1.12 8.37
C SER A 48 1.77 1.74 9.36
N HIS A 49 2.24 2.09 10.56
CA HIS A 49 1.43 2.72 11.63
C HIS A 49 0.12 1.98 11.97
N GLY A 50 0.09 0.65 11.83
CA GLY A 50 -1.11 -0.17 12.09
C GLY A 50 -2.15 -0.16 10.96
N TRP A 51 -1.82 0.41 9.80
CA TRP A 51 -2.62 0.39 8.59
C TRP A 51 -1.98 -0.47 7.52
N LEU A 52 -2.83 -1.03 6.66
CA LEU A 52 -2.48 -1.73 5.44
C LEU A 52 -2.76 -0.81 4.25
N VAL A 53 -1.89 -0.86 3.25
CA VAL A 53 -2.17 -0.35 1.90
C VAL A 53 -2.56 -1.56 1.06
N ILE A 54 -3.78 -1.56 0.58
CA ILE A 54 -4.34 -2.68 -0.19
C ILE A 54 -4.77 -2.22 -1.58
N LEU A 55 -4.72 -3.13 -2.53
CA LEU A 55 -5.34 -3.01 -3.84
C LEU A 55 -6.55 -3.93 -3.89
N ASP A 56 -7.73 -3.42 -4.21
CA ASP A 56 -8.91 -4.26 -4.42
C ASP A 56 -8.77 -5.09 -5.72
N LYS A 57 -9.79 -5.92 -6.02
CA LYS A 57 -9.81 -6.77 -7.24
C LYS A 57 -9.81 -5.95 -8.55
N GLU A 58 -10.27 -4.70 -8.49
CA GLU A 58 -10.18 -3.72 -9.58
C GLU A 58 -8.88 -2.92 -9.56
N THR A 59 -8.00 -3.19 -8.60
CA THR A 59 -6.68 -2.57 -8.38
C THR A 59 -6.74 -1.13 -7.91
N ASN A 60 -7.87 -0.72 -7.34
CA ASN A 60 -7.98 0.58 -6.70
C ASN A 60 -7.28 0.53 -5.34
N PRO A 61 -6.48 1.56 -5.00
CA PRO A 61 -5.76 1.60 -3.74
C PRO A 61 -6.65 2.07 -2.58
N HIS A 62 -6.53 1.40 -1.43
CA HIS A 62 -7.21 1.76 -0.18
C HIS A 62 -6.25 1.65 1.00
N LEU A 63 -6.49 2.48 2.02
CA LEU A 63 -5.98 2.25 3.38
C LEU A 63 -7.01 1.46 4.16
N LEU A 64 -6.55 0.41 4.84
CA LEU A 64 -7.37 -0.44 5.69
C LEU A 64 -6.72 -0.57 7.07
N ASN A 65 -7.48 -0.29 8.13
CA ASN A 65 -7.06 -0.59 9.48
C ASN A 65 -7.68 -1.94 9.92
N PRO A 66 -6.89 -3.01 10.08
CA PRO A 66 -7.43 -4.33 10.37
C PRO A 66 -8.08 -4.45 11.75
N PHE A 67 -7.78 -3.54 12.69
CA PHE A 67 -8.31 -3.61 14.07
C PHE A 67 -9.61 -2.84 14.24
N SER A 68 -9.72 -1.67 13.59
CA SER A 68 -10.92 -0.81 13.66
C SER A 68 -11.88 -1.02 12.50
N GLY A 69 -11.46 -1.69 11.43
CA GLY A 69 -12.22 -1.81 10.19
C GLY A 69 -12.33 -0.50 9.40
N ALA A 70 -11.61 0.56 9.81
CA ALA A 70 -11.62 1.83 9.10
C ALA A 70 -11.02 1.69 7.69
N LYS A 71 -11.68 2.32 6.71
CA LYS A 71 -11.35 2.25 5.29
C LYS A 71 -11.23 3.66 4.73
N VAL A 72 -10.19 3.93 3.95
CA VAL A 72 -10.01 5.20 3.23
C VAL A 72 -9.63 4.88 1.81
N GLN A 73 -10.44 5.30 0.84
CA GLN A 73 -10.10 5.16 -0.56
C GLN A 73 -9.04 6.19 -0.93
N LEU A 74 -7.96 5.74 -1.57
CA LEU A 74 -6.92 6.59 -2.12
C LEU A 74 -7.27 6.99 -3.56
N PRO A 75 -6.65 8.04 -4.12
CA PRO A 75 -6.83 8.38 -5.52
C PRO A 75 -6.53 7.19 -6.42
N LEU A 76 -7.25 7.08 -7.53
CA LEU A 76 -6.93 6.06 -8.52
C LEU A 76 -5.57 6.37 -9.13
N ILE A 77 -4.66 5.39 -9.12
CA ILE A 77 -3.41 5.53 -9.84
C ILE A 77 -3.69 5.18 -11.31
N ASN A 78 -3.68 6.19 -12.18
CA ASN A 78 -3.77 5.90 -13.61
C ASN A 78 -2.41 5.36 -14.06
N THR A 79 -2.32 4.03 -14.11
CA THR A 79 -1.14 3.27 -14.52
C THR A 79 -1.09 3.08 -16.03
N SER A 80 -1.76 3.93 -16.82
CA SER A 80 -1.74 3.87 -18.29
C SER A 80 -0.29 3.66 -18.76
N ILE A 81 0.01 2.44 -19.16
CA ILE A 81 1.33 2.06 -19.65
C ILE A 81 1.44 2.74 -21.01
N PRO A 82 2.43 3.61 -21.25
CA PRO A 82 2.63 4.23 -22.56
C PRO A 82 2.64 3.16 -23.64
N TYR A 83 2.00 3.44 -24.77
CA TYR A 83 1.89 2.50 -25.88
C TYR A 83 3.25 1.92 -26.33
N GLN A 84 4.32 2.71 -26.19
CA GLN A 84 5.69 2.30 -26.47
C GLN A 84 6.20 1.19 -25.55
N GLU A 85 5.84 1.20 -24.26
CA GLU A 85 6.18 0.13 -23.31
C GLU A 85 5.35 -1.14 -23.57
N LEU A 86 4.11 -0.99 -24.06
CA LEU A 86 3.25 -2.12 -24.43
C LEU A 86 3.81 -2.98 -25.57
N GLN A 87 4.57 -2.38 -26.48
CA GLN A 87 5.22 -3.11 -27.59
C GLN A 87 6.33 -4.05 -27.10
N MET A 88 6.92 -3.77 -25.93
CA MET A 88 8.03 -4.56 -25.37
C MET A 88 7.57 -5.86 -24.71
N PHE A 89 6.36 -5.88 -24.13
CA PHE A 89 5.83 -7.02 -23.36
C PHE A 89 5.02 -8.04 -24.17
N GLY A 90 5.00 -7.90 -25.50
CA GLY A 90 4.18 -8.72 -26.40
C GLY A 90 2.76 -8.18 -26.51
N THR A 91 2.32 -8.01 -27.75
CA THR A 91 1.07 -7.38 -28.23
C THR A 91 -0.21 -8.16 -27.90
N SER A 92 -0.35 -8.73 -26.70
CA SER A 92 -1.64 -9.25 -26.25
C SER A 92 -2.35 -8.21 -25.39
N PRO A 93 -3.49 -7.66 -25.84
CA PRO A 93 -4.31 -6.72 -25.05
C PRO A 93 -4.70 -7.27 -23.67
N TYR A 94 -4.76 -8.60 -23.54
CA TYR A 94 -4.98 -9.29 -22.27
C TYR A 94 -3.79 -9.15 -21.31
N PHE A 95 -2.57 -9.35 -21.79
CA PHE A 95 -1.34 -9.16 -20.99
C PHE A 95 -1.14 -7.70 -20.62
N VAL A 96 -1.41 -6.77 -21.54
CA VAL A 96 -1.38 -5.32 -21.28
C VAL A 96 -2.33 -4.93 -20.15
N ARG A 97 -3.57 -5.44 -20.18
CA ARG A 97 -4.58 -5.18 -19.15
C ARG A 97 -4.22 -5.82 -17.80
N ILE A 98 -3.54 -6.96 -17.83
CA ILE A 98 -3.02 -7.64 -16.64
C ILE A 98 -1.82 -6.88 -16.04
N LEU A 99 -0.88 -6.42 -16.86
CA LEU A 99 0.30 -5.66 -16.42
C LEU A 99 -0.10 -4.29 -15.86
N GLY A 100 -1.04 -3.58 -16.53
CA GLY A 100 -1.56 -2.30 -16.05
C GLY A 100 -2.23 -2.40 -14.67
N LYS A 101 -2.83 -3.54 -14.36
CA LYS A 101 -3.42 -3.86 -13.05
C LYS A 101 -2.38 -4.16 -11.96
N PHE A 102 -1.15 -4.53 -12.30
CA PHE A 102 -0.15 -4.98 -11.33
C PHE A 102 0.98 -3.99 -11.07
N CYS A 103 0.76 -2.72 -11.37
CA CYS A 103 1.85 -1.76 -11.37
C CYS A 103 2.30 -1.32 -9.98
N ILE A 104 1.51 -1.38 -8.90
CA ILE A 104 2.03 -1.02 -7.56
C ILE A 104 2.68 -2.25 -6.93
N SER A 105 4.01 -2.20 -6.77
CA SER A 105 4.81 -3.27 -6.15
C SER A 105 5.00 -3.04 -4.64
N LYS A 106 5.09 -1.78 -4.21
CA LYS A 106 5.27 -1.43 -2.80
C LYS A 106 4.61 -0.10 -2.45
N ALA A 107 4.10 0.01 -1.23
CA ALA A 107 3.57 1.26 -0.69
C ALA A 107 4.00 1.45 0.77
N ILE A 108 4.21 2.71 1.17
CA ILE A 108 4.42 3.09 2.56
C ILE A 108 3.46 4.22 2.93
N LEU A 109 2.83 4.09 4.09
CA LEU A 109 2.04 5.15 4.71
C LEU A 109 2.93 5.91 5.70
N MET A 110 3.01 7.21 5.49
CA MET A 110 3.65 8.17 6.37
C MET A 110 2.56 8.97 7.09
N SER A 111 2.64 9.04 8.42
CA SER A 111 1.74 9.85 9.23
C SER A 111 2.51 10.91 9.99
N SER A 112 2.03 12.15 9.96
CA SER A 112 2.58 13.27 10.75
C SER A 112 2.36 13.06 12.25
N HIS A 113 1.29 12.36 12.64
CA HIS A 113 0.96 12.04 14.02
C HIS A 113 0.57 10.56 14.17
N LEU A 114 1.16 9.91 15.18
CA LEU A 114 1.20 8.45 15.37
C LEU A 114 -0.16 7.75 15.63
N CYS A 115 -1.29 8.45 15.51
CA CYS A 115 -2.61 7.91 15.81
C CYS A 115 -3.63 8.27 14.72
N LEU A 116 -3.76 7.41 13.71
CA LEU A 116 -4.77 7.51 12.64
C LEU A 116 -6.17 7.01 13.05
N SER A 117 -6.41 6.76 14.35
CA SER A 117 -7.69 6.24 14.87
C SER A 117 -8.87 7.22 14.74
N ASP A 118 -8.64 8.45 14.29
CA ASP A 118 -9.67 9.47 14.15
C ASP A 118 -9.33 10.36 12.93
N VAL A 119 -9.91 10.01 11.78
CA VAL A 119 -9.74 10.70 10.48
C VAL A 119 -10.54 12.02 10.45
N SER A 120 -11.33 12.32 11.49
CA SER A 120 -12.25 13.46 11.52
C SER A 120 -11.61 14.82 11.86
N ARG A 121 -10.37 14.86 12.37
CA ARG A 121 -9.71 16.11 12.79
C ARG A 121 -8.35 16.31 12.15
N GLY A 122 -8.32 16.82 10.91
CA GLY A 122 -7.17 17.56 10.34
C GLY A 122 -5.81 16.84 10.31
N LYS A 123 -5.77 15.51 10.36
CA LYS A 123 -4.51 14.75 10.31
C LYS A 123 -4.09 14.52 8.88
N SER A 124 -2.93 15.04 8.51
CA SER A 124 -2.30 14.78 7.22
C SER A 124 -1.53 13.47 7.24
N PHE A 125 -1.86 12.58 6.31
CA PHE A 125 -1.02 11.44 5.96
C PHE A 125 -0.49 11.63 4.53
N CYS A 126 0.58 10.91 4.22
CA CYS A 126 1.15 10.79 2.89
C CYS A 126 1.30 9.31 2.56
N VAL A 127 0.85 8.88 1.40
CA VAL A 127 1.11 7.53 0.88
C VAL A 127 2.09 7.66 -0.26
N VAL A 128 3.15 6.86 -0.23
CA VAL A 128 4.17 6.81 -1.27
C VAL A 128 4.17 5.42 -1.86
N VAL A 129 4.23 5.32 -3.17
CA VAL A 129 4.18 4.05 -3.91
C VAL A 129 5.35 3.93 -4.88
N ILE A 130 5.89 2.73 -4.97
CA ILE A 130 6.66 2.27 -6.13
C ILE A 130 5.66 1.68 -7.10
N TYR A 131 5.71 2.13 -8.35
CA TYR A 131 4.84 1.61 -9.38
C TYR A 131 5.46 1.56 -10.77
N GLY A 132 4.80 0.84 -11.68
CA GLY A 132 5.21 0.64 -13.07
C GLY A 132 5.53 -0.83 -13.37
N PRO A 133 5.62 -1.21 -14.64
CA PRO A 133 5.83 -2.60 -15.04
C PRO A 133 7.16 -3.20 -14.53
N SER A 134 8.18 -2.36 -14.33
CA SER A 134 9.48 -2.75 -13.76
C SER A 134 9.75 -2.04 -12.43
N SER A 135 8.73 -1.52 -11.74
CA SER A 135 8.91 -0.75 -10.50
C SER A 135 9.78 0.50 -10.67
N GLN A 136 9.81 1.10 -11.86
CA GLN A 136 10.70 2.21 -12.20
C GLN A 136 10.13 3.62 -11.92
N ARG A 137 9.01 3.73 -11.21
CA ARG A 137 8.35 5.03 -10.96
C ARG A 137 7.96 5.18 -9.50
N LEU A 138 8.01 6.42 -9.01
CA LEU A 138 7.50 6.78 -7.69
C LEU A 138 6.34 7.77 -7.80
N ALA A 139 5.39 7.65 -6.90
CA ALA A 139 4.35 8.63 -6.73
C ALA A 139 3.94 8.76 -5.27
N PHE A 140 3.41 9.93 -4.90
CA PHE A 140 2.80 10.13 -3.59
C PHE A 140 1.46 10.84 -3.67
N CYS A 141 0.62 10.66 -2.66
CA CYS A 141 -0.58 11.46 -2.45
C CYS A 141 -0.71 11.82 -0.97
N MET A 142 -1.22 13.01 -0.70
CA MET A 142 -1.55 13.50 0.62
C MET A 142 -3.02 13.21 0.94
N SER A 143 -3.36 13.25 2.23
CA SER A 143 -4.76 13.25 2.65
C SER A 143 -5.53 14.40 1.99
N GLY A 144 -6.64 14.07 1.32
CA GLY A 144 -7.48 15.03 0.61
C GLY A 144 -7.09 15.27 -0.85
N ASP A 145 -5.93 14.79 -1.31
CA ASP A 145 -5.57 14.86 -2.72
C ASP A 145 -6.53 14.02 -3.56
N SER A 146 -6.86 14.49 -4.76
CA SER A 146 -7.63 13.74 -5.76
C SER A 146 -6.75 13.03 -6.79
N THR A 147 -5.44 13.28 -6.78
CA THR A 147 -4.48 12.77 -7.77
C THR A 147 -3.13 12.44 -7.13
N TRP A 148 -2.37 11.55 -7.79
CA TRP A 148 -1.01 11.23 -7.39
C TRP A 148 0.01 12.20 -8.00
N THR A 149 0.96 12.67 -7.19
CA THR A 149 2.12 13.45 -7.63
C THR A 149 3.27 12.50 -7.93
N ARG A 150 3.77 12.51 -9.18
CA ARG A 150 4.88 11.66 -9.63
C ARG A 150 6.23 12.29 -9.27
N PHE A 151 7.20 11.46 -8.93
CA PHE A 151 8.58 11.89 -8.67
C PHE A 151 9.56 10.74 -8.95
N GLY A 152 10.86 11.01 -8.85
CA GLY A 152 11.91 10.05 -9.22
C GLY A 152 12.27 10.11 -10.72
N GLY A 153 13.37 9.45 -11.07
CA GLY A 153 13.82 9.29 -12.45
C GLY A 153 13.27 8.00 -13.06
N TYR A 154 13.36 7.85 -14.39
CA TYR A 154 12.94 6.65 -15.11
C TYR A 154 14.09 5.66 -15.38
N ASP A 155 15.30 5.98 -14.91
CA ASP A 155 16.52 5.30 -15.35
C ASP A 155 16.88 4.07 -14.49
N HIS A 156 16.14 3.81 -13.41
CA HIS A 156 16.41 2.72 -12.47
C HIS A 156 15.12 2.08 -11.94
N ASP A 157 15.18 0.79 -11.64
CA ASP A 157 14.12 0.07 -10.94
C ASP A 157 14.22 0.32 -9.43
N TYR A 158 13.11 0.64 -8.78
CA TYR A 158 13.03 0.78 -7.32
C TYR A 158 12.63 -0.54 -6.68
N LEU A 159 13.35 -0.97 -5.66
CA LEU A 159 13.11 -2.20 -4.91
C LEU A 159 12.38 -1.92 -3.59
N ASP A 160 12.68 -0.79 -2.95
CA ASP A 160 12.13 -0.46 -1.64
C ASP A 160 11.93 1.05 -1.41
N ILE A 161 11.09 1.39 -0.44
CA ILE A 161 10.91 2.73 0.12
C ILE A 161 11.16 2.66 1.63
N ILE A 162 12.14 3.43 2.11
CA ILE A 162 12.33 3.64 3.54
C ILE A 162 11.99 5.09 3.90
N CYS A 163 11.15 5.24 4.94
CA CYS A 163 10.93 6.51 5.60
C CYS A 163 11.94 6.67 6.74
N HIS A 164 12.82 7.66 6.64
CA HIS A 164 13.74 8.03 7.71
C HIS A 164 13.31 9.36 8.34
N LYS A 165 13.19 9.41 9.68
CA LYS A 165 12.94 10.66 10.42
C LYS A 165 14.26 11.34 10.75
N TYR A 166 14.58 12.44 10.07
CA TYR A 166 15.53 13.41 10.61
C TYR A 166 14.77 14.37 11.53
N VAL A 167 15.29 14.55 12.74
CA VAL A 167 14.85 15.60 13.67
C VAL A 167 14.93 16.94 12.92
N ASN A 168 13.79 17.60 12.73
CA ASN A 168 13.58 18.96 12.19
C ASN A 168 13.44 19.23 10.67
N SER A 169 12.93 18.29 9.86
CA SER A 169 12.05 18.55 8.69
C SER A 169 12.02 17.35 7.74
N TRP A 170 10.85 17.11 7.12
CA TRP A 170 10.69 16.09 6.08
C TRP A 170 11.43 16.52 4.81
N ARG A 171 12.63 15.99 4.56
CA ARG A 171 13.36 16.32 3.32
C ARG A 171 13.89 15.13 2.53
N HIS A 172 13.92 13.90 3.06
CA HIS A 172 14.56 12.80 2.35
C HIS A 172 13.77 11.49 2.46
N MET A 173 13.17 11.08 1.34
CA MET A 173 12.79 9.69 1.08
C MET A 173 13.94 9.04 0.33
N LEU A 174 14.37 7.86 0.77
CA LEU A 174 15.28 7.03 0.01
C LEU A 174 14.47 5.88 -0.59
N ALA A 175 14.51 5.81 -1.91
CA ALA A 175 14.11 4.63 -2.66
C ALA A 175 15.38 4.04 -3.27
N PHE A 176 15.58 2.75 -3.11
CA PHE A 176 16.74 1.98 -3.57
C PHE A 176 16.28 0.73 -4.29
#